data_AF-A0A963THQ1-F1
#
_entry.id   AF-A0A963THQ1-F1
#
_cell.length_a   1.000
_cell.length_b   1.000
_cell.length_c   1.000
_cell.angle_alpha   90.00
_cell.angle_beta   90.00
_cell.angle_gamma   90.00
#
_symmetry.space_group_name_H-M   'P 1'
#
loop_
_entity.id
_entity.type
_entity.pdbx_description
1 polymer ?
#
loop_
_entity_poly.entity_id
_entity_poly.type
_entity_poly.pdbx_seq_one_letter_code
_entity_poly.pdbx_strand_id
1 'polypeptide(L)'
;MDIATLRDKHADHWMKACAIRALAMDAVQAANSGHPGMPMGMADVATVLFEKHLKFDASAPRWADRDRFILSAGHGSMLIYALLHLTGYQDVTLDQVRNFRQWGAITAGHPEYGHVSGVETTTGPLGQGISNAVGFAMAEESLRARFGAKVVDHYTWVIAGDG
;
A
#
# COMPACT_ATOMS: atom_id res chain seq x y z
N MET A 1 13.75 -11.43 -20.76
CA MET A 1 14.77 -10.52 -20.18
C MET A 1 15.09 -11.09 -18.80
N ASP A 2 16.35 -11.33 -18.48
CA ASP A 2 16.76 -11.94 -17.21
C ASP A 2 16.85 -10.90 -16.08
N ILE A 3 16.58 -11.33 -14.83
CA ILE A 3 16.52 -10.49 -13.63
C ILE A 3 17.86 -9.83 -13.32
N ALA A 4 18.99 -10.49 -13.58
CA ALA A 4 20.31 -9.90 -13.35
C ALA A 4 20.54 -8.69 -14.26
N THR A 5 20.12 -8.80 -15.53
CA THR A 5 20.20 -7.68 -16.48
C THR A 5 19.30 -6.50 -16.06
N LEU A 6 18.09 -6.77 -15.57
CA LEU A 6 17.17 -5.73 -15.10
C LEU A 6 17.70 -5.02 -13.85
N ARG A 7 18.27 -5.77 -12.91
CA ARG A 7 18.92 -5.23 -11.71
C ARG A 7 20.04 -4.25 -12.09
N ASP A 8 20.93 -4.65 -12.98
CA ASP A 8 22.10 -3.83 -13.33
C ASP A 8 21.69 -2.57 -14.10
N LYS A 9 20.65 -2.66 -14.95
CA LYS A 9 20.12 -1.50 -15.70
C LYS A 9 19.30 -0.53 -14.87
N HIS A 10 18.71 -0.99 -13.76
CA HIS A 10 17.78 -0.22 -12.93
C HIS A 10 18.13 -0.34 -11.44
N ALA A 11 19.41 -0.10 -11.10
CA ALA A 11 19.93 -0.33 -9.76
C ALA A 11 19.17 0.43 -8.64
N ASP A 12 18.81 1.70 -8.87
CA ASP A 12 18.08 2.49 -7.87
C ASP A 12 16.68 1.93 -7.60
N HIS A 13 15.94 1.60 -8.67
CA HIS A 13 14.63 0.94 -8.58
C HIS A 13 14.76 -0.40 -7.85
N TRP A 14 15.76 -1.20 -8.23
CA TRP A 14 16.02 -2.49 -7.62
C TRP A 14 16.26 -2.35 -6.11
N MET A 15 17.04 -1.36 -5.68
CA MET A 15 17.31 -1.15 -4.26
C MET A 15 16.06 -0.71 -3.48
N LYS A 16 15.21 0.14 -4.05
CA LYS A 16 13.92 0.51 -3.44
C LYS A 16 13.00 -0.70 -3.28
N ALA A 17 12.86 -1.51 -4.33
CA ALA A 17 12.07 -2.73 -4.27
C ALA A 17 12.65 -3.74 -3.27
N CYS A 18 13.99 -3.85 -3.18
CA CYS A 18 14.66 -4.68 -2.17
C CYS A 18 14.39 -4.20 -0.74
N ALA A 19 14.28 -2.89 -0.48
CA ALA A 19 13.91 -2.38 0.84
C ALA A 19 12.50 -2.88 1.24
N ILE A 20 11.53 -2.85 0.32
CA ILE A 20 10.19 -3.41 0.56
C ILE A 20 10.27 -4.91 0.85
N ARG A 21 11.02 -5.67 0.05
CA ARG A 21 11.20 -7.12 0.24
C ARG A 21 11.80 -7.44 1.61
N ALA A 22 12.87 -6.75 1.99
CA ALA A 22 13.56 -6.96 3.25
C ALA A 22 12.65 -6.65 4.44
N LEU A 23 11.98 -5.49 4.44
CA LEU A 23 11.04 -5.12 5.51
C LEU A 23 9.90 -6.15 5.66
N ALA A 24 9.33 -6.60 4.54
CA ALA A 24 8.25 -7.59 4.58
C ALA A 24 8.73 -8.95 5.09
N MET A 25 9.90 -9.41 4.64
CA MET A 25 10.48 -10.68 5.06
C MET A 25 10.85 -10.67 6.55
N ASP A 26 11.57 -9.64 7.00
CA ASP A 26 12.06 -9.53 8.37
C ASP A 26 10.93 -9.37 9.39
N ALA A 27 9.92 -8.54 9.09
CA ALA A 27 8.77 -8.34 9.97
C ALA A 27 7.92 -9.61 10.11
N VAL A 28 7.68 -10.32 9.01
CA VAL A 28 6.96 -11.60 9.02
C VAL A 28 7.74 -12.66 9.82
N GLN A 29 9.07 -12.72 9.61
CA GLN A 29 9.93 -13.64 10.34
C GLN A 29 9.95 -13.34 11.85
N ALA A 30 10.07 -12.06 12.23
CA ALA A 30 10.06 -11.63 13.63
C ALA A 30 8.72 -11.93 14.32
N ALA A 31 7.60 -11.75 13.62
CA ALA A 31 6.27 -12.08 14.12
C ALA A 31 5.98 -13.59 14.15
N ASN A 32 6.81 -14.41 13.50
CA ASN A 32 6.59 -15.84 13.24
C ASN A 32 5.18 -16.12 12.64
N SER A 33 4.67 -15.15 11.86
CA SER A 33 3.31 -15.16 11.31
C SER A 33 3.18 -14.12 10.20
N GLY A 34 2.52 -14.47 9.10
CA GLY A 34 2.21 -13.53 8.01
C GLY A 34 2.46 -14.09 6.62
N HIS A 35 2.37 -13.22 5.62
CA HIS A 35 2.43 -13.59 4.21
C HIS A 35 3.54 -12.79 3.51
N PRO A 36 4.78 -13.32 3.40
CA PRO A 36 5.90 -12.58 2.82
C PRO A 36 5.92 -12.63 1.28
N GLY A 37 5.37 -13.69 0.69
CA GLY A 37 5.44 -13.96 -0.74
C GLY A 37 4.81 -12.88 -1.62
N MET A 38 3.56 -12.50 -1.35
CA MET A 38 2.87 -11.47 -2.15
C MET A 38 3.57 -10.09 -2.05
N PRO A 39 3.92 -9.56 -0.85
CA PRO A 39 4.70 -8.34 -0.74
C PRO A 39 6.02 -8.38 -1.53
N MET A 40 6.73 -9.50 -1.49
CA MET A 40 8.01 -9.64 -2.21
C MET A 40 7.82 -9.68 -3.73
N GLY A 41 6.79 -10.37 -4.21
CA GLY A 41 6.46 -10.47 -5.63
C GLY A 41 5.95 -9.14 -6.21
N MET A 42 5.23 -8.35 -5.42
CA MET A 42 4.68 -7.06 -5.86
C MET A 42 5.57 -5.85 -5.58
N ALA A 43 6.74 -6.04 -4.96
CA ALA A 43 7.63 -4.94 -4.57
C ALA A 43 8.01 -4.01 -5.75
N ASP A 44 8.30 -4.55 -6.94
CA ASP A 44 8.63 -3.74 -8.11
C ASP A 44 7.44 -2.91 -8.58
N VAL A 45 6.26 -3.53 -8.72
CA VAL A 45 5.04 -2.85 -9.19
C VAL A 45 4.62 -1.78 -8.19
N ALA A 46 4.66 -2.09 -6.89
CA ALA A 46 4.35 -1.13 -5.85
C ALA A 46 5.34 0.04 -5.82
N THR A 47 6.64 -0.22 -6.05
CA THR A 47 7.64 0.84 -6.17
C THR A 47 7.30 1.77 -7.34
N VAL A 48 6.98 1.22 -8.51
CA VAL A 48 6.58 2.02 -9.68
C VAL A 48 5.32 2.84 -9.39
N LEU A 49 4.30 2.22 -8.80
CA LEU A 49 3.05 2.89 -8.45
C LEU A 49 3.29 4.08 -7.52
N PHE A 50 3.94 3.85 -6.37
CA PHE A 50 4.15 4.88 -5.35
C PHE A 50 5.17 5.95 -5.76
N GLU A 51 6.15 5.62 -6.60
CA GLU A 51 7.17 6.58 -7.02
C GLU A 51 6.70 7.46 -8.20
N LYS A 52 5.90 6.91 -9.12
CA LYS A 52 5.67 7.53 -10.44
C LYS A 52 4.23 7.87 -10.77
N HIS A 53 3.26 7.24 -10.09
CA HIS A 53 1.86 7.32 -10.51
C HIS A 53 0.92 7.79 -9.40
N LEU A 54 1.09 7.30 -8.18
CA LEU A 54 0.21 7.60 -7.07
C LEU A 54 0.40 9.06 -6.64
N LYS A 55 -0.67 9.85 -6.74
CA LYS A 55 -0.71 11.23 -6.24
C LYS A 55 -1.02 11.23 -4.74
N PHE A 56 -0.03 11.41 -3.87
CA PHE A 56 -0.24 11.45 -2.42
C PHE A 56 0.72 12.41 -1.71
N ASP A 57 0.41 12.72 -0.45
CA ASP A 57 1.28 13.46 0.47
C ASP A 57 1.24 12.77 1.84
N ALA A 58 2.36 12.16 2.24
CA ALA A 58 2.47 11.45 3.51
C ALA A 58 2.33 12.36 4.74
N SER A 59 2.59 13.67 4.59
CA SER A 59 2.36 14.66 5.65
C SER A 59 0.89 15.08 5.76
N ALA A 60 0.10 14.82 4.71
CA ALA A 60 -1.32 15.16 4.62
C ALA A 60 -2.15 13.94 4.18
N PRO A 61 -2.20 12.84 4.97
CA PRO A 61 -2.91 11.61 4.59
C PRO A 61 -4.42 11.79 4.43
N ARG A 62 -4.98 12.91 4.92
CA ARG A 62 -6.39 13.28 4.76
C ARG A 62 -6.64 14.29 3.64
N TRP A 63 -5.65 14.59 2.80
CA TRP A 63 -5.83 15.46 1.63
C TRP A 63 -6.97 14.93 0.76
N ALA A 64 -7.99 15.75 0.53
CA ALA A 64 -9.23 15.34 -0.11
C ALA A 64 -9.02 14.77 -1.52
N ASP A 65 -8.11 15.35 -2.30
CA ASP A 65 -7.90 15.00 -3.70
C ASP A 65 -6.63 14.15 -3.94
N ARG A 66 -6.05 13.52 -2.90
CA ARG A 66 -5.03 12.47 -3.12
C ARG A 66 -5.65 11.29 -3.89
N ASP A 67 -4.84 10.50 -4.57
CA ASP A 67 -5.26 9.19 -5.08
C ASP A 67 -5.55 8.21 -3.93
N ARG A 68 -6.43 7.25 -4.18
CA ARG A 68 -6.78 6.20 -3.22
C ARG A 68 -6.04 4.92 -3.59
N PHE A 69 -5.28 4.34 -2.66
CA PHE A 69 -4.67 3.03 -2.84
C PHE A 69 -5.36 1.99 -1.95
N ILE A 70 -5.85 0.91 -2.58
CA ILE A 70 -6.56 -0.17 -1.89
C ILE A 70 -5.82 -1.49 -2.15
N LEU A 71 -5.28 -2.06 -1.07
CA LEU A 71 -4.70 -3.40 -1.10
C LEU A 71 -5.81 -4.44 -0.92
N SER A 72 -6.51 -4.82 -2.00
CA SER A 72 -7.60 -5.80 -1.93
C SER A 72 -7.12 -7.19 -1.50
N ALA A 73 -5.91 -7.58 -1.91
CA ALA A 73 -5.22 -8.76 -1.42
C ALA A 73 -4.64 -8.51 0.00
N GLY A 74 -5.52 -8.23 0.97
CA GLY A 74 -5.15 -7.72 2.30
C GLY A 74 -4.23 -8.65 3.12
N HIS A 75 -4.11 -9.93 2.75
CA HIS A 75 -3.21 -10.87 3.43
C HIS A 75 -1.74 -10.44 3.35
N GLY A 76 -1.31 -9.75 2.28
CA GLY A 76 0.02 -9.18 2.15
C GLY A 76 0.14 -7.77 2.73
N SER A 77 -0.48 -7.54 3.89
CA SER A 77 -0.49 -6.25 4.62
C SER A 77 0.89 -5.64 4.84
N MET A 78 1.94 -6.45 4.98
CA MET A 78 3.31 -5.94 5.07
C MET A 78 3.75 -5.13 3.85
N LEU A 79 3.15 -5.32 2.66
CA LEU A 79 3.41 -4.48 1.51
C LEU A 79 3.02 -3.02 1.79
N ILE A 80 1.77 -2.80 2.23
CA ILE A 80 1.29 -1.44 2.49
C ILE A 80 2.01 -0.81 3.69
N TYR A 81 2.29 -1.56 4.76
CA TYR A 81 3.05 -1.01 5.89
C TYR A 81 4.49 -0.63 5.52
N ALA A 82 5.18 -1.45 4.72
CA ALA A 82 6.50 -1.11 4.22
C ALA A 82 6.48 0.16 3.36
N LEU A 83 5.51 0.28 2.45
CA LEU A 83 5.35 1.47 1.61
C LEU A 83 5.06 2.73 2.44
N LEU A 84 4.14 2.66 3.40
CA LEU A 84 3.81 3.79 4.26
C LEU A 84 5.00 4.22 5.13
N HIS A 85 5.76 3.25 5.67
CA HIS A 85 7.00 3.53 6.37
C HIS A 85 8.04 4.24 5.47
N LEU A 86 8.32 3.67 4.30
CA LEU A 86 9.35 4.16 3.38
C LEU A 86 9.00 5.51 2.76
N THR A 87 7.71 5.83 2.64
CA THR A 87 7.21 7.10 2.10
C THR A 87 7.01 8.17 3.18
N GLY A 88 7.25 7.86 4.45
CA GLY A 88 7.32 8.85 5.53
C GLY A 88 6.00 9.14 6.23
N TYR A 89 5.03 8.21 6.21
CA TYR A 89 3.83 8.34 7.04
C TYR A 89 4.22 8.31 8.52
N GLN A 90 3.84 9.35 9.26
CA GLN A 90 4.35 9.60 10.62
C GLN A 90 3.96 8.53 11.64
N ASP A 91 2.81 7.89 11.45
CA ASP A 91 2.30 6.83 12.33
C ASP A 91 2.96 5.47 12.05
N VAL A 92 3.50 5.24 10.85
CA VAL A 92 4.13 3.97 10.46
C VAL A 92 5.65 4.02 10.63
N THR A 93 6.08 4.03 11.90
CA THR A 93 7.50 3.99 12.25
C THR A 93 8.11 2.61 12.00
N LEU A 94 9.44 2.53 12.00
CA LEU A 94 10.14 1.25 11.92
C LEU A 94 9.78 0.32 13.09
N ASP A 95 9.51 0.88 14.27
CA ASP A 95 9.09 0.09 15.43
C ASP A 95 7.68 -0.46 15.27
N GLN A 96 6.77 0.26 14.58
CA GLN A 96 5.48 -0.33 14.20
C GLN A 96 5.71 -1.51 13.25
N VAL A 97 6.53 -1.35 12.19
CA VAL A 97 6.87 -2.44 11.28
C VAL A 97 7.46 -3.66 12.01
N ARG A 98 8.33 -3.45 13.01
CA ARG A 98 8.88 -4.53 13.85
C ARG A 98 7.82 -5.22 14.72
N ASN A 99 6.77 -4.50 15.11
CA ASN A 99 5.65 -5.01 15.90
C ASN A 99 4.49 -5.54 15.02
N PHE A 100 4.79 -5.94 13.78
CA PHE A 100 3.80 -6.58 12.91
C PHE A 100 3.07 -7.72 13.61
N ARG A 101 1.73 -7.71 13.54
CA ARG A 101 0.82 -8.71 14.16
C ARG A 101 0.90 -8.84 15.68
N GLN A 102 1.50 -7.88 16.38
CA GLN A 102 1.56 -7.87 17.84
C GLN A 102 0.36 -7.14 18.45
N TRP A 103 0.02 -7.49 19.69
CA TRP A 103 -1.11 -6.87 20.40
C TRP A 103 -0.90 -5.37 20.57
N GLY A 104 -1.90 -4.58 20.18
CA GLY A 104 -1.88 -3.11 20.30
C GLY A 104 -1.04 -2.38 19.24
N ALA A 105 -0.35 -3.10 18.35
CA ALA A 105 0.35 -2.50 17.21
C ALA A 105 -0.64 -2.12 16.10
N ILE A 106 -0.36 -1.04 15.37
CA ILE A 106 -1.23 -0.59 14.26
C ILE A 106 -1.00 -1.40 12.98
N THR A 107 0.13 -2.08 12.88
CA THR A 107 0.50 -2.99 11.77
C THR A 107 -0.13 -4.37 11.98
N ALA A 108 -1.45 -4.43 11.86
CA ALA A 108 -2.27 -5.63 12.04
C ALA A 108 -2.06 -6.66 10.91
N GLY A 109 -2.53 -7.89 11.12
CA GLY A 109 -2.35 -8.99 10.15
C GLY A 109 -3.00 -8.75 8.79
N HIS A 110 -4.03 -7.92 8.74
CA HIS A 110 -4.65 -7.34 7.55
C HIS A 110 -4.78 -5.83 7.75
N PRO A 111 -4.85 -4.99 6.68
CA PRO A 111 -5.01 -3.55 6.83
C PRO A 111 -6.36 -3.21 7.49
N GLU A 112 -6.33 -2.34 8.50
CA GLU A 112 -7.51 -1.90 9.25
C GLU A 112 -7.68 -0.38 9.11
N TYR A 113 -8.83 0.04 8.57
CA TYR A 113 -9.18 1.45 8.45
C TYR A 113 -9.26 2.11 9.84
N GLY A 114 -8.69 3.30 9.96
CA GLY A 114 -8.68 4.08 11.20
C GLY A 114 -7.51 3.76 12.14
N HIS A 115 -6.81 2.63 11.96
CA HIS A 115 -5.60 2.30 12.72
C HIS A 115 -4.33 2.88 12.10
N VAL A 116 -4.29 2.95 10.76
CA VAL A 116 -3.17 3.50 9.99
C VAL A 116 -3.70 4.55 9.03
N SER A 117 -3.10 5.74 9.02
CA SER A 117 -3.57 6.91 8.30
C SER A 117 -3.54 6.76 6.77
N GLY A 118 -2.69 5.89 6.23
CA GLY A 118 -2.61 5.55 4.81
C GLY A 118 -3.44 4.34 4.37
N VAL A 119 -4.27 3.76 5.25
CA VAL A 119 -5.15 2.63 4.92
C VAL A 119 -6.57 3.14 4.64
N GLU A 120 -6.97 3.07 3.38
CA GLU A 120 -8.25 3.63 2.90
C GLU A 120 -9.49 2.82 3.34
N THR A 121 -9.35 1.51 3.49
CA THR A 121 -10.45 0.61 3.87
C THR A 121 -9.91 -0.67 4.48
N THR A 122 -10.67 -1.28 5.40
CA THR A 122 -10.32 -2.58 5.96
C THR A 122 -10.45 -3.66 4.89
N THR A 123 -9.41 -4.46 4.71
CA THR A 123 -9.39 -5.58 3.75
C THR A 123 -8.93 -6.87 4.45
N GLY A 124 -8.93 -7.98 3.73
CA GLY A 124 -8.60 -9.31 4.28
C GLY A 124 -9.54 -10.37 3.73
N PRO A 125 -10.86 -10.21 3.88
CA PRO A 125 -11.82 -11.00 3.12
C PRO A 125 -11.67 -10.68 1.63
N LEU A 126 -11.28 -11.70 0.85
CA LEU A 126 -11.00 -11.55 -0.58
C LEU A 126 -12.21 -11.00 -1.35
N GLY A 127 -11.93 -10.22 -2.41
CA GLY A 127 -12.95 -9.51 -3.19
C GLY A 127 -13.49 -8.20 -2.57
N GLN A 128 -13.41 -8.01 -1.24
CA GLN A 128 -14.00 -6.82 -0.61
C GLN A 128 -13.29 -5.52 -1.00
N GLY A 129 -11.95 -5.50 -1.02
CA GLY A 129 -11.20 -4.29 -1.34
C GLY A 129 -11.45 -3.79 -2.76
N ILE A 130 -11.42 -4.68 -3.76
CA ILE A 130 -11.72 -4.33 -5.16
C ILE A 130 -13.18 -3.88 -5.33
N SER A 131 -14.11 -4.48 -4.57
CA SER A 131 -15.52 -4.05 -4.58
C SER A 131 -15.68 -2.66 -3.94
N ASN A 132 -15.01 -2.40 -2.83
CA ASN A 132 -14.97 -1.07 -2.20
C ASN A 132 -14.38 -0.03 -3.14
N ALA A 133 -13.33 -0.37 -3.89
CA ALA A 133 -12.69 0.53 -4.85
C ALA A 133 -13.65 1.04 -5.93
N VAL A 134 -14.61 0.23 -6.37
CA VAL A 134 -15.68 0.68 -7.27
C VAL A 134 -16.51 1.78 -6.60
N GLY A 135 -16.85 1.62 -5.32
CA GLY A 135 -17.51 2.65 -4.53
C GLY A 135 -16.69 3.95 -4.39
N PHE A 136 -15.37 3.85 -4.18
CA PHE A 136 -14.47 5.00 -4.15
C PHE A 136 -14.47 5.76 -5.48
N ALA A 137 -14.36 5.05 -6.61
CA ALA A 137 -14.39 5.65 -7.94
C ALA A 137 -15.76 6.29 -8.27
N MET A 138 -16.87 5.63 -7.89
CA MET A 138 -18.22 6.20 -8.04
C MET A 138 -18.40 7.48 -7.21
N ALA A 139 -17.83 7.52 -5.99
CA ALA A 139 -17.89 8.69 -5.12
C ALA A 139 -17.08 9.85 -5.70
N GLU A 140 -15.87 9.59 -6.21
CA GLU A 140 -15.05 10.59 -6.91
C GLU A 140 -15.82 11.20 -8.08
N GLU A 141 -16.38 10.37 -8.97
CA GLU A 141 -17.11 10.85 -10.14
C GLU A 141 -18.33 11.70 -9.75
N SER A 142 -19.09 11.24 -8.75
CA SER A 142 -20.25 11.98 -8.22
C SER A 142 -19.86 13.35 -7.66
N LEU A 143 -18.72 13.43 -6.96
CA LEU A 143 -18.20 14.69 -6.43
C LEU A 143 -17.64 15.58 -7.54
N ARG A 144 -16.92 15.01 -8.50
CA ARG A 144 -16.40 15.71 -9.68
C ARG A 144 -17.52 16.31 -10.52
N ALA A 145 -18.63 15.60 -10.71
CA ALA A 145 -19.80 16.12 -11.41
C ALA A 145 -20.44 17.33 -10.70
N ARG A 146 -20.36 17.39 -9.35
CA ARG A 146 -20.93 18.46 -8.53
C ARG A 146 -20.02 19.68 -8.40
N PHE A 147 -18.71 19.45 -8.26
CA PHE A 147 -17.73 20.49 -7.91
C PHE A 147 -16.74 20.82 -9.04
N GLY A 148 -16.70 20.00 -10.09
CA GLY A 148 -15.85 20.16 -11.26
C GLY A 148 -14.46 19.53 -11.12
N ALA A 149 -13.87 19.16 -12.25
CA ALA A 149 -12.56 18.50 -12.36
C ALA A 149 -11.36 19.34 -11.87
N LYS A 150 -11.55 20.64 -11.62
CA LYS A 150 -10.48 21.48 -11.03
C LYS A 150 -10.32 21.26 -9.52
N VAL A 151 -11.32 20.65 -8.87
CA VAL A 151 -11.38 20.46 -7.42
C VAL A 151 -11.28 18.98 -7.05
N VAL A 152 -11.85 18.10 -7.89
CA VAL A 152 -11.90 16.65 -7.69
C VAL A 152 -11.44 15.99 -8.98
N ASP A 153 -10.26 15.39 -8.96
CA ASP A 153 -9.68 14.65 -10.08
C ASP A 153 -8.59 13.70 -9.57
N HIS A 154 -9.01 12.57 -9.02
CA HIS A 154 -8.10 11.58 -8.44
C HIS A 154 -8.44 10.15 -8.85
N TYR A 155 -7.42 9.29 -8.84
CA TYR A 155 -7.56 7.88 -9.21
C TYR A 155 -7.78 6.99 -8.00
N THR A 156 -8.39 5.83 -8.25
CA THR A 156 -8.45 4.71 -7.30
C THR A 156 -7.63 3.54 -7.86
N TRP A 157 -6.55 3.19 -7.16
CA TRP A 157 -5.62 2.12 -7.51
C TRP A 157 -5.86 0.89 -6.64
N VAL A 158 -5.85 -0.30 -7.25
CA VAL A 158 -6.11 -1.56 -6.56
C VAL A 158 -5.04 -2.58 -6.88
N ILE A 159 -4.53 -3.27 -5.86
CA ILE A 159 -3.84 -4.55 -6.03
C ILE A 159 -4.78 -5.66 -5.57
N ALA A 160 -5.19 -6.51 -6.51
CA ALA A 160 -5.98 -7.71 -6.27
C ALA A 160 -5.14 -8.96 -6.61
N GLY A 161 -5.47 -10.09 -5.98
CA GLY A 161 -4.89 -11.39 -6.28
C GLY A 161 -5.88 -12.28 -7.01
N ASP A 162 -5.55 -13.57 -7.13
CA ASP A 162 -6.40 -14.55 -7.84
C ASP A 162 -7.74 -14.82 -7.16
N GLY A 163 -7.79 -14.78 -5.82
CA GLY A 163 -9.01 -14.98 -5.04
C GLY A 163 -9.71 -13.68 -4.70
#